data_AF-A0A6B3WH50-F1
#
_entry.id   AF-A0A6B3WH50-F1
#
_cell.length_a   1.000
_cell.length_b   1.000
_cell.length_c   1.000
_cell.angle_alpha   90.00
_cell.angle_beta   90.00
_cell.angle_gamma   90.00
#
_symmetry.space_group_name_H-M   'P 1'
#
loop_
_entity.id
_entity.type
_entity.pdbx_description
1 polymer ?
#
loop_
_entity_poly.entity_id
_entity_poly.type
_entity_poly.pdbx_seq_one_letter_code
_entity_poly.pdbx_strand_id
1 'polypeptide(L)'
;MENQLEIVKNNQVTSLIDSVDINTIQGTMQKIATFQAVIQKNLKDGHDFGVVAGAGSKPTLLKPGGEKICMMFGLNPEYEFLERTEDYKDGFFAYNIKCTLYRNGNPVSQGVGNCNSMEKKYRYINVDAVPDGIDPSTVEKVTTRYGTVKYKIPNPHIEDLVNTILKMAKKRAFIDAVLQVASLSDVFTQDLEEMQEFLQQEHVQNIDENSAGNIKINFGKNKGKTLGQIMKEAPDYIDWLMKNAKDQVIQKACKILIDKGLSKKEDIAEAEEEEDLPPFLQDQEV
;
A
#
# COMPACT_ATOMS: atom_id res chain seq x y z
N MET A 1 51.88 24.60 4.08
CA MET A 1 50.78 25.28 4.80
C MET A 1 49.55 24.39 4.98
N GLU A 2 49.44 23.25 4.29
CA GLU A 2 48.22 22.42 4.35
C GLU A 2 48.03 21.66 5.68
N ASN A 3 49.10 21.19 6.34
CA ASN A 3 48.99 20.40 7.59
C ASN A 3 48.36 21.10 8.81
N GLN A 4 48.12 22.42 8.78
CA GLN A 4 47.44 23.12 9.87
C GLN A 4 45.91 23.20 9.68
N LEU A 5 45.41 23.09 8.46
CA LEU A 5 43.97 23.19 8.17
C LEU A 5 43.20 21.91 8.54
N GLU A 6 43.87 20.75 8.54
CA GLU A 6 43.26 19.45 8.84
C GLU A 6 43.12 19.22 10.35
N ILE A 7 44.14 19.61 11.13
CA ILE A 7 44.13 19.49 12.61
C ILE A 7 43.05 20.39 13.25
N VAL A 8 42.82 21.59 12.70
CA VAL A 8 41.82 22.54 13.23
C VAL A 8 40.38 22.02 13.06
N LYS A 9 40.08 21.28 11.97
CA LYS A 9 38.75 20.70 11.76
C LYS A 9 38.44 19.56 12.73
N ASN A 10 39.41 18.70 13.04
CA ASN A 10 39.18 17.58 13.96
C ASN A 10 38.90 18.03 15.41
N ASN A 11 39.50 19.14 15.86
CA ASN A 11 39.26 19.67 17.21
C ASN A 11 37.86 20.30 17.39
N GLN A 12 37.22 20.80 16.32
CA GLN A 12 35.89 21.41 16.43
C GLN A 12 34.78 20.35 16.63
N VAL A 13 34.93 19.17 16.02
CA VAL A 13 33.93 18.08 16.14
C VAL A 13 34.01 17.41 17.52
N THR A 14 35.21 17.22 18.05
CA THR A 14 35.41 16.73 19.44
C THR A 14 34.91 17.73 20.47
N SER A 15 35.22 19.03 20.31
CA SER A 15 34.70 20.10 21.16
C SER A 15 33.17 20.20 21.19
N LEU A 16 32.47 19.78 20.13
CA LEU A 16 31.01 19.72 20.12
C LEU A 16 30.49 18.59 21.01
N ILE A 17 31.10 17.40 20.94
CA ILE A 17 30.70 16.21 21.70
C ILE A 17 30.97 16.42 23.20
N ASP A 18 32.12 16.96 23.57
CA ASP A 18 32.51 17.22 24.97
C ASP A 18 31.63 18.29 25.65
N SER A 19 30.90 19.09 24.86
CA SER A 19 29.98 20.11 25.37
C SER A 19 28.59 19.57 25.77
N VAL A 20 28.27 18.31 25.44
CA VAL A 20 26.93 17.74 25.65
C VAL A 20 26.86 16.93 26.94
N ASP A 21 26.04 17.37 27.90
CA ASP A 21 25.79 16.59 29.13
C ASP A 21 25.03 15.29 28.82
N ILE A 22 25.75 14.18 28.95
CA ILE A 22 25.27 12.81 28.72
C ILE A 22 24.03 12.49 29.57
N ASN A 23 23.92 13.02 30.79
CA ASN A 23 22.75 12.80 31.65
C ASN A 23 21.50 13.48 31.07
N THR A 24 21.65 14.71 30.57
CA THR A 24 20.61 15.43 29.85
C THR A 24 20.22 14.73 28.53
N ILE A 25 21.18 14.13 27.80
CA ILE A 25 20.86 13.27 26.64
C ILE A 25 20.00 12.08 27.08
N GLN A 26 20.41 11.33 28.11
CA GLN A 26 19.71 10.13 28.58
C GLN A 26 18.27 10.46 29.03
N GLY A 27 18.08 11.54 29.79
CA GLY A 27 16.75 12.02 30.17
C GLY A 27 15.91 12.48 28.97
N THR A 28 16.53 13.00 27.92
CA THR A 28 15.84 13.38 26.67
C THR A 28 15.42 12.15 25.86
N MET A 29 16.27 11.13 25.76
CA MET A 29 15.94 9.85 25.12
C MET A 29 14.77 9.13 25.83
N GLN A 30 14.74 9.14 27.17
CA GLN A 30 13.61 8.60 27.94
C GLN A 30 12.29 9.36 27.68
N LYS A 31 12.35 10.69 27.54
CA LYS A 31 11.19 11.51 27.14
C LYS A 31 10.71 11.17 25.73
N ILE A 32 11.62 10.96 24.77
CA ILE A 32 11.30 10.54 23.40
C ILE A 32 10.62 9.16 23.39
N ALA A 33 11.16 8.16 24.10
CA ALA A 33 10.56 6.84 24.18
C ALA A 33 9.15 6.87 24.83
N THR A 34 8.98 7.67 25.89
CA THR A 34 7.67 7.87 26.55
C THR A 34 6.68 8.56 25.60
N PHE A 35 7.14 9.55 24.84
CA PHE A 35 6.36 10.24 23.82
C PHE A 35 5.90 9.28 22.71
N GLN A 36 6.81 8.48 22.14
CA GLN A 36 6.49 7.50 21.11
C GLN A 36 5.41 6.50 21.60
N ALA A 37 5.52 6.02 22.85
CA ALA A 37 4.52 5.16 23.47
C ALA A 37 3.15 5.84 23.66
N VAL A 38 3.13 7.12 24.04
CA VAL A 38 1.88 7.91 24.14
C VAL A 38 1.22 8.09 22.78
N ILE A 39 1.99 8.39 21.72
CA ILE A 39 1.45 8.51 20.35
C ILE A 39 0.88 7.16 19.90
N GLN A 40 1.65 6.07 19.95
CA GLN A 40 1.19 4.72 19.56
C GLN A 40 -0.11 4.30 20.27
N LYS A 41 -0.27 4.65 21.56
CA LYS A 41 -1.48 4.34 22.34
C LYS A 41 -2.72 5.16 21.94
N ASN A 42 -2.54 6.38 21.42
CA ASN A 42 -3.64 7.32 21.12
C ASN A 42 -3.97 7.46 19.62
N LEU A 43 -3.15 6.87 18.75
CA LEU A 43 -3.45 6.73 17.33
C LEU A 43 -4.23 5.42 17.07
N LYS A 44 -5.12 5.47 16.07
CA LYS A 44 -5.99 4.37 15.64
C LYS A 44 -5.48 3.80 14.31
N ASP A 45 -5.25 2.48 14.30
CA ASP A 45 -4.98 1.73 13.06
C ASP A 45 -6.14 1.88 12.06
N GLY A 46 -5.80 1.93 10.77
CA GLY A 46 -6.71 2.18 9.66
C GLY A 46 -7.25 3.62 9.53
N HIS A 47 -6.88 4.54 10.42
CA HIS A 47 -7.35 5.94 10.39
C HIS A 47 -6.22 6.97 10.58
N ASP A 48 -5.45 6.82 11.65
CA ASP A 48 -4.35 7.72 11.98
C ASP A 48 -3.02 7.22 11.42
N PHE A 49 -2.89 5.90 11.28
CA PHE A 49 -1.81 5.20 10.58
C PHE A 49 -2.37 3.94 9.91
N GLY A 50 -1.58 3.28 9.08
CA GLY A 50 -1.91 1.95 8.56
C GLY A 50 -0.68 1.20 8.07
N VAL A 51 -0.80 -0.13 7.96
CA VAL A 51 0.23 -1.00 7.37
C VAL A 51 -0.23 -1.41 5.98
N VAL A 52 0.61 -1.24 4.96
CA VAL A 52 0.38 -1.86 3.64
C VAL A 52 0.94 -3.28 3.64
N ALA A 53 0.15 -4.21 3.12
CA ALA A 53 0.58 -5.59 2.93
C ALA A 53 1.80 -5.65 1.98
N GLY A 54 2.94 -6.13 2.47
CA GLY A 54 4.19 -6.19 1.70
C GLY A 54 5.18 -5.04 1.95
N ALA A 55 4.78 -3.96 2.64
CA ALA A 55 5.66 -2.82 2.97
C ALA A 55 6.51 -3.00 4.24
N GLY A 56 6.69 -4.24 4.70
CA GLY A 56 7.31 -4.54 6.00
C GLY A 56 6.36 -4.35 7.19
N SER A 57 6.91 -4.34 8.40
CA SER A 57 6.15 -4.31 9.66
C SER A 57 5.81 -2.91 10.17
N LYS A 58 6.38 -1.87 9.55
CA LYS A 58 6.31 -0.49 10.06
C LYS A 58 5.08 0.22 9.47
N PRO A 59 4.15 0.74 10.30
CA PRO A 59 3.01 1.48 9.81
C PRO A 59 3.45 2.82 9.19
N THR A 60 2.70 3.34 8.24
CA THR A 60 2.87 4.73 7.75
C THR A 60 1.92 5.66 8.49
N LEU A 61 2.38 6.87 8.77
CA LEU A 61 1.56 7.91 9.37
C LEU A 61 0.59 8.49 8.32
N LEU A 62 -0.71 8.46 8.61
CA LEU A 62 -1.73 9.09 7.78
C LEU A 62 -1.96 10.53 8.24
N LYS A 63 -2.52 11.36 7.35
CA LYS A 63 -2.84 12.77 7.63
C LYS A 63 -3.59 12.99 8.96
N PRO A 64 -4.65 12.23 9.33
CA PRO A 64 -5.33 12.43 10.60
C PRO A 64 -4.44 12.16 11.83
N GLY A 65 -3.50 11.21 11.72
CA GLY A 65 -2.50 10.96 12.76
C GLY A 65 -1.55 12.12 12.92
N GLY A 66 -1.01 12.63 11.81
CA GLY A 66 -0.14 13.80 11.80
C GLY A 66 -0.81 15.06 12.37
N GLU A 67 -2.06 15.34 11.99
CA GLU A 67 -2.84 16.45 12.55
C GLU A 67 -3.07 16.29 14.06
N LYS A 68 -3.39 15.07 14.52
CA LYS A 68 -3.54 14.78 15.95
C LYS A 68 -2.24 14.96 16.73
N ILE A 69 -1.10 14.54 16.18
CA ILE A 69 0.23 14.79 16.77
C ILE A 69 0.47 16.29 16.88
N CYS A 70 0.24 17.07 15.82
CA CYS A 70 0.40 18.53 15.88
C CYS A 70 -0.47 19.17 16.98
N MET A 71 -1.74 18.77 17.08
CA MET A 71 -2.64 19.24 18.14
C MET A 71 -2.16 18.87 19.55
N MET A 72 -1.68 17.64 19.77
CA MET A 72 -1.17 17.19 21.07
C MET A 72 0.08 17.97 21.53
N PHE A 73 0.87 18.49 20.60
CA PHE A 73 2.16 19.13 20.89
C PHE A 73 2.15 20.67 20.78
N GLY A 74 1.01 21.24 20.35
CA GLY A 74 0.91 22.68 20.06
C GLY A 74 1.82 23.08 18.90
N LEU A 75 1.88 22.23 17.87
CA LEU A 75 2.66 22.47 16.66
C LEU A 75 1.76 23.08 15.58
N ASN A 76 2.19 24.20 15.03
CA ASN A 76 1.49 24.92 13.97
C ASN A 76 2.23 24.70 12.64
N PRO A 77 1.64 24.02 11.65
CA PRO A 77 2.25 23.84 10.34
C PRO A 77 2.06 25.09 9.46
N GLU A 78 3.17 25.68 9.03
CA GLU A 78 3.20 26.74 8.01
C GLU A 78 3.81 26.20 6.72
N TYR A 79 3.39 26.74 5.57
CA TYR A 79 3.73 26.20 4.25
C TYR A 79 4.24 27.30 3.32
N GLU A 80 5.32 27.01 2.62
CA GLU A 80 5.88 27.85 1.56
C GLU A 80 6.13 27.03 0.29
N PHE A 81 6.00 27.66 -0.88
CA PHE A 81 6.41 27.05 -2.14
C PHE A 81 7.93 27.20 -2.29
N LEU A 82 8.62 26.08 -2.45
CA LEU A 82 10.00 26.06 -2.94
C LEU A 82 10.03 26.22 -4.46
N GLU A 83 9.06 25.59 -5.15
CA GLU A 83 8.90 25.64 -6.59
C GLU A 83 7.42 25.48 -6.96
N ARG A 84 6.98 26.16 -8.02
CA ARG A 84 5.62 26.08 -8.58
C ARG A 84 5.68 26.26 -10.09
N THR A 85 5.22 25.25 -10.81
CA THR A 85 5.11 25.26 -12.27
C THR A 85 3.67 24.93 -12.66
N GLU A 86 3.05 25.79 -13.47
CA GLU A 86 1.67 25.63 -13.93
C GLU A 86 1.57 25.98 -15.41
N ASP A 87 1.75 24.97 -16.27
CA ASP A 87 1.56 25.09 -17.71
C ASP A 87 0.20 24.54 -18.12
N TYR A 88 -0.74 25.46 -18.37
CA TYR A 88 -2.09 25.16 -18.85
C TYR A 88 -2.16 24.84 -20.35
N LYS A 89 -1.07 24.98 -21.12
CA LYS A 89 -1.02 24.58 -22.54
C LYS A 89 -0.59 23.13 -22.67
N ASP A 90 0.48 22.77 -21.96
CA ASP A 90 1.09 21.44 -22.05
C ASP A 90 0.59 20.49 -20.92
N GLY A 91 -0.26 20.98 -20.01
CA GLY A 91 -0.85 20.19 -18.93
C GLY A 91 0.13 19.83 -17.79
N PHE A 92 1.23 20.58 -17.66
CA PHE A 92 2.27 20.30 -16.69
C PHE A 92 2.10 21.14 -15.42
N PHE A 93 1.74 20.47 -14.32
CA PHE A 93 1.56 21.08 -13.01
C PHE A 93 2.50 20.42 -12.01
N ALA A 94 3.34 21.20 -11.33
CA ALA A 94 4.27 20.69 -10.33
C ALA A 94 4.36 21.64 -9.13
N TYR A 95 4.35 21.08 -7.93
CA TYR A 95 4.46 21.81 -6.67
C TYR A 95 5.50 21.17 -5.78
N ASN A 96 6.52 21.94 -5.41
CA ASN A 96 7.48 21.59 -4.36
C ASN A 96 7.23 22.51 -3.16
N ILE A 97 6.88 21.92 -2.03
CA ILE A 97 6.40 22.64 -0.84
C ILE A 97 7.24 22.26 0.36
N LYS A 98 7.67 23.26 1.13
CA LYS A 98 8.23 23.07 2.46
C LYS A 98 7.15 23.34 3.51
N CYS A 99 7.02 22.43 4.46
CA CYS A 99 6.20 22.59 5.67
C CYS A 99 7.14 22.81 6.85
N THR A 100 7.00 23.92 7.58
CA THR A 100 7.72 24.16 8.84
C THR A 100 6.73 24.00 9.99
N LEU A 101 7.05 23.17 10.99
CA LEU A 101 6.28 23.06 12.22
C LEU A 101 6.82 24.06 13.24
N TYR A 102 5.97 24.96 13.73
CA TYR A 102 6.33 25.94 14.75
C TYR A 102 5.73 25.61 16.11
N ARG A 103 6.45 25.91 17.19
CA ARG A 103 5.95 25.91 18.56
C ARG A 103 6.29 27.23 19.23
N ASN A 104 5.26 27.97 19.66
CA ASN A 104 5.41 29.29 20.27
C ASN A 104 6.29 30.24 19.44
N GLY A 105 6.15 30.24 18.11
CA GLY A 105 6.93 31.04 17.17
C GLY A 105 8.33 30.51 16.83
N ASN A 106 8.80 29.43 17.46
CA ASN A 106 10.09 28.81 17.15
C ASN A 106 9.91 27.64 16.17
N PRO A 107 10.72 27.53 15.10
CA PRO A 107 10.68 26.36 14.22
C PRO A 107 11.20 25.11 14.96
N VAL A 108 10.51 23.98 14.78
CA VAL A 108 10.78 22.70 15.46
C VAL A 108 11.29 21.66 14.47
N SER A 109 10.66 21.54 13.30
CA SER A 109 11.04 20.62 12.22
C SER A 109 10.59 21.17 10.86
N GLN A 110 11.17 20.64 9.79
CA GLN A 110 10.86 21.03 8.42
C GLN A 110 10.78 19.80 7.52
N GLY A 111 9.71 19.66 6.75
CA GLY A 111 9.55 18.60 5.76
C GLY A 111 9.28 19.14 4.37
N VAL A 112 9.61 18.36 3.36
CA VAL A 112 9.43 18.69 1.94
C VAL A 112 8.48 17.72 1.25
N GLY A 113 7.72 18.23 0.28
CA GLY A 113 6.75 17.45 -0.46
C GLY A 113 6.64 17.93 -1.89
N ASN A 114 6.95 17.03 -2.82
CA ASN A 114 6.76 17.23 -4.25
C ASN A 114 5.50 16.48 -4.71
N CYS A 115 4.77 17.03 -5.68
CA CYS A 115 3.74 16.33 -6.43
C CYS A 115 3.62 16.97 -7.82
N ASN A 116 3.45 16.16 -8.87
CA ASN A 116 3.30 16.68 -10.23
C ASN A 116 2.34 15.85 -11.11
N SER A 117 1.84 16.47 -12.18
CA SER A 117 0.87 15.87 -13.11
C SER A 117 1.40 14.68 -13.93
N MET A 118 2.73 14.47 -13.97
CA MET A 118 3.34 13.34 -14.67
C MET A 118 3.39 12.04 -13.83
N GLU A 119 3.02 12.08 -12.54
CA GLU A 119 2.80 10.86 -11.74
C GLU A 119 1.71 9.99 -12.39
N LYS A 120 1.94 8.67 -12.49
CA LYS A 120 1.10 7.73 -13.26
C LYS A 120 -0.41 7.86 -12.98
N LYS A 121 -0.77 8.10 -11.71
CA LYS A 121 -2.15 8.23 -11.21
C LYS A 121 -2.91 9.48 -11.65
N TYR A 122 -2.21 10.52 -12.07
CA TYR A 122 -2.80 11.75 -12.61
C TYR A 122 -2.66 11.79 -14.13
N ARG A 123 -1.51 11.33 -14.64
CA ARG A 123 -1.17 11.30 -16.06
C ARG A 123 -2.05 10.39 -16.90
N TYR A 124 -2.58 9.31 -16.34
CA TYR A 124 -3.36 8.31 -17.06
C TYR A 124 -4.69 8.00 -16.40
N ILE A 125 -5.70 7.73 -17.23
CA ILE A 125 -7.02 7.24 -16.81
C ILE A 125 -7.37 5.93 -17.51
N ASN A 126 -8.18 5.08 -16.87
CA ASN A 126 -8.61 3.80 -17.40
C ASN A 126 -10.07 3.88 -17.89
N VAL A 127 -10.27 3.95 -19.21
CA VAL A 127 -11.58 4.05 -19.87
C VAL A 127 -12.08 2.70 -20.38
N ASP A 128 -13.39 2.55 -20.56
CA ASP A 128 -14.02 1.29 -21.02
C ASP A 128 -13.94 1.09 -22.55
N ALA A 129 -13.79 2.17 -23.31
CA ALA A 129 -13.56 2.17 -24.75
C ALA A 129 -12.51 3.22 -25.12
N VAL A 130 -11.73 2.96 -26.16
CA VAL A 130 -10.75 3.93 -26.70
C VAL A 130 -11.52 5.06 -27.41
N PRO A 131 -11.26 6.34 -27.09
CA PRO A 131 -11.88 7.47 -27.78
C PRO A 131 -11.51 7.55 -29.27
N ASP A 132 -12.41 8.14 -30.07
CA ASP A 132 -12.16 8.39 -31.48
C ASP A 132 -10.88 9.21 -31.71
N GLY A 133 -10.08 8.82 -32.71
CA GLY A 133 -8.81 9.46 -33.05
C GLY A 133 -7.58 8.89 -32.32
N ILE A 134 -7.75 7.97 -31.37
CA ILE A 134 -6.65 7.21 -30.77
C ILE A 134 -6.63 5.80 -31.37
N ASP A 135 -5.48 5.34 -31.89
CA ASP A 135 -5.33 3.97 -32.39
C ASP A 135 -5.35 2.96 -31.22
N PRO A 136 -6.34 2.05 -31.14
CA PRO A 136 -6.44 1.04 -30.09
C PRO A 136 -5.24 0.07 -30.01
N SER A 137 -4.40 -0.01 -31.05
CA SER A 137 -3.17 -0.80 -31.05
C SER A 137 -2.08 -0.19 -30.16
N THR A 138 -2.11 1.13 -29.95
CA THR A 138 -1.09 1.90 -29.22
C THR A 138 -1.37 2.03 -27.72
N VAL A 139 -2.54 1.59 -27.26
CA VAL A 139 -3.03 1.83 -25.90
C VAL A 139 -2.80 0.62 -24.99
N GLU A 140 -2.19 0.84 -23.83
CA GLU A 140 -2.00 -0.19 -22.80
C GLU A 140 -3.36 -0.70 -22.28
N LYS A 141 -3.57 -2.01 -22.37
CA LYS A 141 -4.78 -2.68 -21.86
C LYS A 141 -4.58 -3.09 -20.40
N VAL A 142 -5.48 -2.65 -19.53
CA VAL A 142 -5.48 -2.97 -18.10
C VAL A 142 -6.71 -3.80 -17.78
N THR A 143 -6.51 -5.10 -17.58
CA THR A 143 -7.55 -5.97 -17.03
C THR A 143 -7.78 -5.61 -15.57
N THR A 144 -8.99 -5.23 -15.19
CA THR A 144 -9.33 -4.92 -13.79
C THR A 144 -9.43 -6.18 -12.94
N ARG A 145 -9.47 -6.02 -11.60
CA ARG A 145 -9.77 -7.14 -10.67
C ARG A 145 -11.04 -7.91 -11.05
N TYR A 146 -12.01 -7.22 -11.63
CA TYR A 146 -13.29 -7.72 -12.10
C TYR A 146 -13.23 -8.41 -13.49
N GLY A 147 -12.08 -8.44 -14.16
CA GLY A 147 -11.92 -9.07 -15.48
C GLY A 147 -12.39 -8.21 -16.65
N THR A 148 -13.08 -7.10 -16.38
CA THR A 148 -13.32 -6.04 -17.36
C THR A 148 -11.98 -5.50 -17.85
N VAL A 149 -11.75 -5.55 -19.15
CA VAL A 149 -10.62 -4.87 -19.81
C VAL A 149 -10.93 -3.38 -19.90
N LYS A 150 -10.01 -2.55 -19.44
CA LYS A 150 -9.99 -1.10 -19.66
C LYS A 150 -8.78 -0.70 -20.49
N TYR A 151 -8.85 0.48 -21.07
CA TYR A 151 -7.79 1.08 -21.89
C TYR A 151 -7.19 2.27 -21.14
N LYS A 152 -5.87 2.29 -20.99
CA LYS A 152 -5.15 3.30 -20.23
C LYS A 152 -4.67 4.42 -21.16
N ILE A 153 -5.43 5.50 -21.20
CA ILE A 153 -5.16 6.66 -22.05
C ILE A 153 -4.54 7.81 -21.24
N PRO A 154 -3.81 8.76 -21.88
CA PRO A 154 -3.46 10.02 -21.25
C PRO A 154 -4.71 10.73 -20.72
N ASN A 155 -4.61 11.36 -19.55
CA ASN A 155 -5.72 12.09 -18.95
C ASN A 155 -6.02 13.39 -19.75
N PRO A 156 -7.22 13.55 -20.33
CA PRO A 156 -7.58 14.75 -21.09
C PRO A 156 -7.94 15.95 -20.23
N HIS A 157 -8.13 15.77 -18.92
CA HIS A 157 -8.53 16.80 -17.95
C HIS A 157 -7.55 16.87 -16.78
N ILE A 158 -6.29 17.16 -17.12
CA ILE A 158 -5.19 17.22 -16.15
C ILE A 158 -5.22 18.54 -15.36
N GLU A 159 -5.77 19.59 -15.95
CA GLU A 159 -6.07 20.91 -15.39
C GLU A 159 -7.06 20.87 -14.21
N ASP A 160 -8.00 19.92 -14.20
CA ASP A 160 -8.92 19.72 -13.06
C ASP A 160 -8.20 19.17 -11.81
N LEU A 161 -7.03 18.53 -12.01
CA LEU A 161 -6.27 17.91 -10.92
C LEU A 161 -5.30 18.86 -10.21
N VAL A 162 -5.16 20.11 -10.68
CA VAL A 162 -4.28 21.15 -10.11
C VAL A 162 -4.37 21.23 -8.56
N ASN A 163 -5.59 21.33 -8.02
CA ASN A 163 -5.82 21.38 -6.56
C ASN A 163 -5.51 20.05 -5.85
N THR A 164 -5.71 18.92 -6.53
CA THR A 164 -5.39 17.58 -6.01
C THR A 164 -3.88 17.38 -5.89
N ILE A 165 -3.14 17.76 -6.94
CA ILE A 165 -1.67 17.72 -6.98
C ILE A 165 -1.10 18.64 -5.89
N LEU A 166 -1.60 19.88 -5.79
CA LEU A 166 -1.24 20.83 -4.73
C LEU A 166 -1.48 20.29 -3.32
N LYS A 167 -2.67 19.75 -3.05
CA LYS A 167 -3.01 19.17 -1.73
C LYS A 167 -2.15 17.94 -1.40
N MET A 168 -1.78 17.16 -2.41
CA MET A 168 -0.89 16.01 -2.23
C MET A 168 0.54 16.45 -1.86
N ALA A 169 1.10 17.45 -2.55
CA ALA A 169 2.40 18.04 -2.18
C ALA A 169 2.39 18.58 -0.74
N LYS A 170 1.36 19.36 -0.37
CA LYS A 170 1.19 19.86 1.02
C LYS A 170 1.13 18.73 2.05
N LYS A 171 0.41 17.64 1.75
CA LYS A 171 0.29 16.49 2.65
C LYS A 171 1.61 15.73 2.78
N ARG A 172 2.33 15.47 1.69
CA ARG A 172 3.68 14.86 1.72
C ARG A 172 4.64 15.68 2.60
N ALA A 173 4.70 17.00 2.37
CA ALA A 173 5.52 17.92 3.16
C ALA A 173 5.16 17.93 4.65
N PHE A 174 3.87 17.90 4.96
CA PHE A 174 3.37 17.86 6.33
C PHE A 174 3.75 16.56 7.06
N ILE A 175 3.57 15.40 6.42
CA ILE A 175 3.91 14.11 7.04
C ILE A 175 5.42 14.00 7.29
N ASP A 176 6.26 14.38 6.33
CA ASP A 176 7.73 14.43 6.52
C ASP A 176 8.10 15.31 7.73
N ALA A 177 7.54 16.53 7.79
CA ALA A 177 7.80 17.45 8.89
C ALA A 177 7.38 16.88 10.26
N VAL A 178 6.28 16.12 10.32
CA VAL A 178 5.81 15.47 11.55
C VAL A 178 6.67 14.25 11.92
N LEU A 179 7.13 13.45 10.95
CA LEU A 179 7.97 12.28 11.22
C LEU A 179 9.31 12.65 11.89
N GLN A 180 9.84 13.83 11.59
CA GLN A 180 11.04 14.37 12.23
C GLN A 180 10.81 14.81 13.69
N VAL A 181 9.57 15.03 14.13
CA VAL A 181 9.27 15.39 15.51
C VAL A 181 9.55 14.22 16.43
N ALA A 182 10.52 14.39 17.34
CA ALA A 182 10.86 13.43 18.38
C ALA A 182 10.96 11.97 17.89
N SER A 183 11.67 11.81 16.75
CA SER A 183 11.96 10.53 16.10
C SER A 183 10.73 9.67 15.82
N LEU A 184 9.60 10.27 15.43
CA LEU A 184 8.44 9.49 14.94
C LEU A 184 8.76 8.68 13.68
N SER A 185 9.79 9.08 12.92
CA SER A 185 10.42 8.30 11.86
C SER A 185 10.92 6.92 12.30
N ASP A 186 11.10 6.65 13.61
CA ASP A 186 11.43 5.31 14.12
C ASP A 186 10.18 4.41 14.21
N VAL A 187 9.02 5.01 14.43
CA VAL A 187 7.72 4.34 14.62
C VAL A 187 6.95 4.23 13.31
N PHE A 188 6.99 5.27 12.48
CA PHE A 188 6.18 5.41 11.27
C PHE A 188 7.03 5.65 10.01
N THR A 189 6.49 5.27 8.85
CA THR A 189 6.99 5.63 7.50
C THR A 189 6.05 6.63 6.79
N GLN A 190 6.31 6.92 5.52
CA GLN A 190 5.55 7.87 4.68
C GLN A 190 4.80 7.20 3.51
N ASP A 191 5.10 5.93 3.21
CA ASP A 191 5.06 5.41 1.82
C ASP A 191 3.75 4.72 1.37
N LEU A 192 2.72 4.64 2.22
CA LEU A 192 1.42 4.00 1.87
C LEU A 192 0.89 4.40 0.50
N GLU A 193 0.98 5.67 0.16
CA GLU A 193 0.25 6.27 -0.96
C GLU A 193 0.91 6.02 -2.33
N GLU A 194 2.16 5.54 -2.32
CA GLU A 194 2.89 5.13 -3.51
C GLU A 194 2.94 3.60 -3.61
N MET A 195 3.10 2.92 -2.47
CA MET A 195 3.09 1.45 -2.42
C MET A 195 1.70 0.85 -2.64
N GLN A 196 0.62 1.50 -2.20
CA GLN A 196 -0.74 0.99 -2.39
C GLN A 196 -1.15 0.99 -3.87
N GLU A 197 -0.62 1.90 -4.70
CA GLU A 197 -0.80 1.87 -6.15
C GLU A 197 0.02 0.75 -6.81
N PHE A 198 1.28 0.59 -6.38
CA PHE A 198 2.15 -0.49 -6.87
C PHE A 198 1.50 -1.87 -6.63
N LEU A 199 1.02 -2.11 -5.40
CA LEU A 199 0.41 -3.37 -5.01
C LEU A 199 -0.99 -3.59 -5.62
N GLN A 200 -1.77 -2.53 -5.86
CA GLN A 200 -3.02 -2.64 -6.60
C GLN A 200 -2.79 -2.95 -8.09
N GLN A 201 -1.66 -2.53 -8.67
CA GLN A 201 -1.29 -2.91 -10.04
C GLN A 201 -0.80 -4.37 -10.07
N GLU A 202 0.08 -4.80 -9.17
CA GLU A 202 0.58 -6.18 -9.14
C GLU A 202 -0.49 -7.23 -8.78
N HIS A 203 -1.29 -7.02 -7.74
CA HIS A 203 -2.33 -8.01 -7.33
C HIS A 203 -3.45 -8.19 -8.36
N VAL A 204 -3.58 -7.26 -9.31
CA VAL A 204 -4.57 -7.33 -10.39
C VAL A 204 -3.99 -7.99 -11.65
N GLN A 205 -2.69 -7.82 -11.90
CA GLN A 205 -2.00 -8.48 -13.02
C GLN A 205 -1.64 -9.95 -12.69
N ASN A 206 -1.31 -10.25 -11.43
CA ASN A 206 -0.76 -11.55 -11.01
C ASN A 206 -1.54 -12.18 -9.84
N ILE A 207 -2.83 -12.52 -10.03
CA ILE A 207 -3.41 -13.62 -9.23
C ILE A 207 -2.89 -14.92 -9.82
N ASP A 208 -1.68 -15.31 -9.42
CA ASP A 208 -1.12 -16.60 -9.79
C ASP A 208 -1.85 -17.76 -9.07
N GLU A 209 -1.67 -18.97 -9.59
CA GLU A 209 -2.34 -20.18 -9.10
C GLU A 209 -1.96 -20.57 -7.66
N ASN A 210 -0.90 -19.97 -7.10
CA ASN A 210 -0.43 -20.21 -5.75
C ASN A 210 -0.97 -19.17 -4.75
N SER A 211 -1.22 -17.93 -5.19
CA SER A 211 -1.75 -16.84 -4.35
C SER A 211 -3.26 -16.93 -4.13
N ALA A 212 -4.01 -17.54 -5.04
CA ALA A 212 -5.46 -17.73 -4.90
C ALA A 212 -5.86 -18.41 -3.57
N GLY A 213 -5.06 -19.38 -3.10
CA GLY A 213 -5.28 -20.07 -1.83
C GLY A 213 -5.02 -19.21 -0.57
N ASN A 214 -4.23 -18.15 -0.68
CA ASN A 214 -3.81 -17.31 0.44
C ASN A 214 -4.81 -16.16 0.76
N ILE A 215 -5.77 -15.91 -0.12
CA ILE A 215 -6.77 -14.84 0.06
C ILE A 215 -7.60 -15.10 1.31
N LYS A 216 -7.59 -14.16 2.25
CA LYS A 216 -8.26 -14.24 3.55
C LYS A 216 -9.67 -13.65 3.49
N ILE A 217 -10.67 -14.44 3.88
CA ILE A 217 -12.07 -14.00 3.94
C ILE A 217 -12.30 -13.20 5.22
N ASN A 218 -12.83 -11.97 5.10
CA ASN A 218 -13.05 -11.05 6.23
C ASN A 218 -14.52 -10.94 6.67
N PHE A 219 -15.41 -11.78 6.14
CA PHE A 219 -16.86 -11.76 6.38
C PHE A 219 -17.47 -13.18 6.46
N GLY A 220 -18.72 -13.29 6.91
CA GLY A 220 -19.46 -14.55 6.94
C GLY A 220 -18.92 -15.59 7.93
N LYS A 221 -19.37 -16.85 7.76
CA LYS A 221 -19.08 -17.98 8.67
C LYS A 221 -17.58 -18.32 8.74
N ASN A 222 -16.82 -18.05 7.69
CA ASN A 222 -15.39 -18.35 7.58
C ASN A 222 -14.49 -17.10 7.71
N LYS A 223 -14.98 -16.04 8.38
CA LYS A 223 -14.19 -14.85 8.68
C LYS A 223 -12.89 -15.22 9.41
N GLY A 224 -11.76 -14.79 8.86
CA GLY A 224 -10.42 -15.04 9.39
C GLY A 224 -9.68 -16.22 8.76
N LYS A 225 -10.33 -17.03 7.91
CA LYS A 225 -9.71 -18.16 7.19
C LYS A 225 -9.29 -17.79 5.77
N THR A 226 -8.32 -18.52 5.21
CA THR A 226 -7.93 -18.38 3.80
C THR A 226 -8.77 -19.27 2.88
N LEU A 227 -8.91 -18.91 1.60
CA LEU A 227 -9.64 -19.73 0.63
C LEU A 227 -9.08 -21.16 0.51
N GLY A 228 -7.77 -21.34 0.64
CA GLY A 228 -7.14 -22.67 0.64
C GLY A 228 -7.45 -23.51 1.89
N GLN A 229 -7.70 -22.89 3.05
CA GLN A 229 -8.21 -23.60 4.24
C GLN A 229 -9.68 -23.96 4.06
N ILE A 230 -10.48 -23.01 3.56
CA ILE A 230 -11.91 -23.19 3.32
C ILE A 230 -12.15 -24.29 2.26
N MET A 231 -11.34 -24.39 1.22
CA MET A 231 -11.42 -25.46 0.20
C MET A 231 -11.20 -26.87 0.79
N LYS A 232 -10.41 -26.98 1.87
CA LYS A 232 -10.17 -28.26 2.56
C LYS A 232 -11.25 -28.61 3.58
N GLU A 233 -11.79 -27.61 4.26
CA GLU A 233 -12.75 -27.81 5.38
C GLU A 233 -14.22 -27.73 4.96
N ALA A 234 -14.53 -26.99 3.88
CA ALA A 234 -15.89 -26.68 3.43
C ALA A 234 -15.90 -26.30 1.93
N PRO A 235 -15.64 -27.25 1.01
CA PRO A 235 -15.61 -26.99 -0.44
C PRO A 235 -16.91 -26.36 -0.96
N ASP A 236 -18.07 -26.77 -0.46
CA ASP A 236 -19.39 -26.20 -0.80
C ASP A 236 -19.46 -24.67 -0.55
N TYR A 237 -18.67 -24.16 0.40
CA TYR A 237 -18.59 -22.73 0.68
C TYR A 237 -17.75 -21.97 -0.35
N ILE A 238 -16.78 -22.63 -1.00
CA ILE A 238 -16.04 -22.09 -2.16
C ILE A 238 -16.98 -21.96 -3.36
N ASP A 239 -17.82 -22.97 -3.62
CA ASP A 239 -18.86 -22.92 -4.66
C ASP A 239 -19.90 -21.81 -4.37
N TRP A 240 -20.33 -21.69 -3.11
CA TRP A 240 -21.23 -20.62 -2.70
C TRP A 240 -20.59 -19.25 -2.87
N LEU A 241 -19.32 -19.08 -2.47
CA LEU A 241 -18.57 -17.83 -2.66
C LEU A 241 -18.38 -17.50 -4.14
N MET A 242 -18.06 -18.48 -4.99
CA MET A 242 -17.95 -18.27 -6.44
C MET A 242 -19.23 -17.69 -7.05
N LYS A 243 -20.39 -18.16 -6.59
CA LYS A 243 -21.71 -17.75 -7.11
C LYS A 243 -22.29 -16.50 -6.44
N ASN A 244 -21.95 -16.22 -5.17
CA ASN A 244 -22.64 -15.22 -4.34
C ASN A 244 -21.74 -14.13 -3.71
N ALA A 245 -20.41 -14.26 -3.76
CA ALA A 245 -19.54 -13.21 -3.23
C ALA A 245 -19.68 -11.91 -4.05
N LYS A 246 -19.81 -10.76 -3.38
CA LYS A 246 -19.86 -9.46 -4.05
C LYS A 246 -18.50 -9.01 -4.62
N ASP A 247 -17.42 -9.64 -4.18
CA ASP A 247 -16.06 -9.38 -4.65
C ASP A 247 -15.64 -10.45 -5.66
N GLN A 248 -15.44 -10.06 -6.92
CA GLN A 248 -15.07 -11.01 -7.97
C GLN A 248 -13.60 -11.45 -7.89
N VAL A 249 -12.76 -10.80 -7.06
CA VAL A 249 -11.44 -11.36 -6.70
C VAL A 249 -11.62 -12.69 -5.98
N ILE A 250 -12.55 -12.72 -5.03
CA ILE A 250 -12.92 -13.95 -4.31
C ILE A 250 -13.56 -14.95 -5.29
N GLN A 251 -14.48 -14.51 -6.17
CA GLN A 251 -15.09 -15.41 -7.15
C GLN A 251 -14.05 -16.06 -8.09
N LYS A 252 -13.10 -15.28 -8.63
CA LYS A 252 -12.03 -15.77 -9.51
C LYS A 252 -11.07 -16.70 -8.77
N ALA A 253 -10.67 -16.36 -7.56
CA ALA A 253 -9.79 -17.22 -6.76
C ALA A 253 -10.49 -18.53 -6.36
N CYS A 254 -11.78 -18.49 -6.02
CA CYS A 254 -12.60 -19.69 -5.85
C CYS A 254 -12.63 -20.53 -7.13
N LYS A 255 -12.84 -19.91 -8.31
CA LYS A 255 -12.81 -20.61 -9.60
C LYS A 255 -11.46 -21.28 -9.87
N ILE A 256 -10.34 -20.57 -9.71
CA ILE A 256 -8.98 -21.12 -9.86
C ILE A 256 -8.75 -22.33 -8.93
N LEU A 257 -9.25 -22.27 -7.69
CA LEU A 257 -9.15 -23.38 -6.74
C LEU A 257 -10.05 -24.57 -7.12
N ILE A 258 -11.23 -24.34 -7.70
CA ILE A 258 -12.14 -25.37 -8.20
C ILE A 258 -11.54 -26.06 -9.45
N ASP A 259 -11.09 -25.29 -10.43
CA ASP A 259 -10.50 -25.81 -11.68
C ASP A 259 -9.27 -26.70 -11.38
N LYS A 260 -8.44 -26.32 -10.40
CA LYS A 260 -7.31 -27.12 -9.89
C LYS A 260 -7.74 -28.36 -9.08
N GLY A 261 -8.92 -28.33 -8.46
CA GLY A 261 -9.52 -29.47 -7.76
C GLY A 261 -10.11 -30.51 -8.72
N LEU A 262 -10.61 -30.07 -9.88
CA LEU A 262 -11.10 -30.92 -10.97
C LEU A 262 -9.94 -31.63 -11.69
N SER A 263 -8.87 -30.90 -12.03
CA SER A 263 -7.66 -31.49 -12.64
C SER A 263 -7.02 -32.60 -11.81
N LYS A 264 -7.24 -32.66 -10.48
CA LYS A 264 -6.77 -33.74 -9.60
C LYS A 264 -7.74 -34.93 -9.44
N LYS A 265 -8.95 -34.84 -9.99
CA LYS A 265 -9.95 -35.91 -9.94
C LYS A 265 -9.94 -36.81 -11.17
N GLU A 266 -9.46 -36.32 -12.31
CA GLU A 266 -9.38 -37.10 -13.55
C GLU A 266 -8.22 -38.12 -13.53
N ASP A 267 -7.15 -37.85 -12.77
CA ASP A 267 -5.97 -38.74 -12.64
C ASP A 267 -6.14 -39.94 -11.66
N ILE A 268 -7.34 -40.23 -11.13
CA ILE A 268 -7.57 -41.31 -10.13
C ILE A 268 -8.79 -42.18 -10.50
N ALA A 269 -9.18 -42.21 -11.77
CA ALA A 269 -10.34 -42.96 -12.26
C ALA A 269 -9.96 -44.14 -13.19
N GLU A 270 -8.82 -44.80 -12.94
CA GLU A 270 -8.41 -46.00 -13.70
C GLU A 270 -7.49 -46.92 -12.86
N ALA A 271 -8.08 -47.65 -11.89
CA ALA A 271 -7.48 -48.83 -11.25
C ALA A 271 -8.55 -49.69 -10.53
N GLU A 272 -8.44 -51.01 -10.70
CA GLU A 272 -9.05 -52.08 -9.88
C GLU A 272 -10.59 -52.27 -9.96
N GLU A 273 -11.04 -52.92 -11.04
CA GLU A 273 -12.04 -54.00 -10.93
C GLU A 273 -11.32 -55.34 -11.09
N GLU A 274 -11.19 -56.13 -10.03
CA GLU A 274 -10.81 -57.55 -10.14
C GLU A 274 -11.64 -58.41 -9.16
N GLU A 275 -12.56 -59.17 -9.77
CA GLU A 275 -13.15 -60.46 -9.37
C GLU A 275 -13.66 -60.75 -7.94
N ASP A 276 -14.95 -61.11 -7.86
CA ASP A 276 -15.43 -62.16 -6.95
C ASP A 276 -16.61 -62.94 -7.61
N LEU A 277 -16.43 -64.23 -7.91
CA LEU A 277 -17.38 -65.14 -8.58
C LEU A 277 -17.03 -66.62 -8.27
N PRO A 278 -17.92 -67.63 -8.46
CA PRO A 278 -19.38 -67.60 -8.61
C PRO A 278 -20.01 -68.33 -7.38
N PRO A 279 -20.50 -69.60 -7.38
CA PRO A 279 -21.45 -70.37 -8.22
C PRO A 279 -22.91 -70.18 -7.71
N PHE A 280 -23.98 -70.95 -7.98
CA PHE A 280 -24.32 -72.23 -8.66
C PHE A 280 -25.55 -71.92 -9.57
N LEU A 281 -25.53 -72.20 -10.88
CA LEU A 281 -26.04 -73.41 -11.54
C LEU A 281 -27.56 -73.69 -11.44
N GLN A 282 -28.07 -74.24 -12.56
CA GLN A 282 -29.42 -74.74 -12.90
C GLN A 282 -30.35 -73.77 -13.66
N ASP A 283 -31.02 -74.14 -14.76
CA ASP A 283 -30.92 -75.21 -15.78
C ASP A 283 -31.64 -74.61 -17.05
N GLN A 284 -31.70 -75.13 -18.29
CA GLN A 284 -31.78 -76.50 -18.81
C GLN A 284 -31.26 -76.62 -20.27
N GLU A 285 -30.68 -77.79 -20.55
CA GLU A 285 -30.92 -78.70 -21.68
C GLU A 285 -30.87 -78.20 -23.15
N VAL A 286 -29.97 -78.82 -23.91
CA VAL A 286 -30.34 -80.10 -24.56
C VAL A 286 -29.65 -81.25 -23.81
#